data_AF-A0A2M8YBN6-F1
#
_entry.id   AF-A0A2M8YBN6-F1
#
_cell.length_a   1.000
_cell.length_b   1.000
_cell.length_c   1.000
_cell.angle_alpha   90.00
_cell.angle_beta   90.00
_cell.angle_gamma   90.00
#
_symmetry.space_group_name_H-M   'P 1'
#
loop_
_entity.id
_entity.type
_entity.pdbx_description
1 polymer ?
#
loop_
_entity_poly.entity_id
_entity_poly.type
_entity_poly.pdbx_seq_one_letter_code
_entity_poly.pdbx_strand_id
1 'polypeptide(L)'
;MDTHTRLHETISALADGELAASELELAFAALDTDEGRQVWEAYRHIGDVLRSEQCGHPLSARFHAGLASRLAAEAAAAHAEPLLPLSAALVPPGTAEPLEAGPLAQR
;
A
#
# COMPACT_ATOMS: atom_id res chain seq x y z
N MET A 1 14.49 9.98 24.30
CA MET A 1 13.31 9.17 23.98
C MET A 1 13.68 7.73 24.21
N ASP A 2 12.78 6.98 24.84
CA ASP A 2 12.95 5.54 25.03
C ASP A 2 12.87 4.83 23.68
N THR A 3 13.65 3.76 23.50
CA THR A 3 13.73 3.03 22.22
C THR A 3 12.44 2.29 21.89
N HIS A 4 11.74 1.80 22.91
CA HIS A 4 10.45 1.13 22.76
C HIS A 4 9.35 2.14 22.38
N THR A 5 9.35 3.34 22.98
CA THR A 5 8.44 4.43 22.54
C THR A 5 8.63 4.77 21.06
N ARG A 6 9.88 4.91 20.61
CA ARG A 6 10.16 5.24 19.21
C ARG A 6 9.71 4.13 18.24
N LEU A 7 9.87 2.87 18.63
CA LEU A 7 9.40 1.71 17.86
C LEU A 7 7.88 1.77 17.66
N HIS A 8 7.13 2.03 18.74
CA HIS A 8 5.67 2.13 18.67
C HIS A 8 5.21 3.29 17.79
N GLU A 9 5.86 4.45 17.88
CA GLU A 9 5.56 5.62 17.04
C GLU A 9 5.78 5.32 15.55
N THR A 10 6.91 4.71 15.20
CA THR A 10 7.21 4.33 13.81
C THR A 10 6.18 3.32 13.27
N ILE A 11 5.78 2.33 14.07
CA ILE A 11 4.79 1.32 13.66
C ILE A 11 3.39 1.95 13.55
N SER A 12 3.03 2.88 14.43
CA SER A 12 1.77 3.62 14.35
C SER A 12 1.70 4.44 13.07
N ALA A 13 2.74 5.23 12.77
CA ALA A 13 2.81 6.04 11.55
C ALA A 13 2.73 5.16 10.28
N LEU A 14 3.34 3.98 10.31
CA LEU A 14 3.21 3.01 9.22
C LEU A 14 1.76 2.51 9.07
N ALA A 15 1.08 2.18 10.18
CA ALA A 15 -0.27 1.64 10.16
C ALA A 15 -1.31 2.64 9.63
N ASP A 16 -1.10 3.93 9.90
CA ASP A 16 -1.95 5.03 9.44
C ASP A 16 -1.59 5.53 8.02
N GLY A 17 -0.45 5.08 7.47
CA GLY A 17 0.03 5.52 6.16
C GLY A 17 0.68 6.91 6.17
N GLU A 18 1.06 7.40 7.34
CA GLU A 18 1.67 8.72 7.57
C GLU A 18 3.20 8.68 7.66
N LEU A 19 3.80 7.49 7.55
CA LEU A 19 5.25 7.31 7.62
C LEU A 19 5.97 7.98 6.43
N ALA A 20 7.03 8.73 6.72
CA ALA A 20 7.87 9.30 5.67
C ALA A 20 8.58 8.20 4.87
N ALA A 21 8.74 8.39 3.56
CA ALA A 21 9.38 7.40 2.69
C ALA A 21 10.81 7.02 3.15
N SER A 22 11.54 7.97 3.74
CA SER A 22 12.89 7.74 4.30
C SER A 22 12.91 6.83 5.53
N GLU A 23 11.77 6.61 6.16
CA GLU A 23 11.65 5.83 7.40
C GLU A 23 11.11 4.42 7.16
N LEU A 24 10.77 4.07 5.91
CA LEU A 24 10.24 2.75 5.55
C LEU A 24 11.20 1.61 5.91
N GLU A 25 12.49 1.78 5.65
CA GLU A 25 13.49 0.75 5.97
C GLU A 25 13.56 0.50 7.49
N LEU A 26 13.47 1.56 8.30
CA LEU A 26 13.44 1.47 9.76
C LEU A 26 12.16 0.81 10.26
N ALA A 27 11.02 1.13 9.66
CA ALA A 27 9.75 0.51 10.02
C ALA A 27 9.73 -0.98 9.69
N PHE A 28 10.29 -1.39 8.54
CA PHE A 28 10.44 -2.81 8.22
C PHE A 28 11.42 -3.52 9.14
N ALA A 29 12.53 -2.89 9.51
CA ALA A 29 13.43 -3.45 10.51
C ALA A 29 12.74 -3.61 11.89
N ALA A 30 11.86 -2.68 12.27
CA ALA A 30 11.08 -2.79 13.50
C ALA A 30 10.09 -3.98 13.43
N LEU A 31 9.45 -4.20 12.27
CA LEU A 31 8.55 -5.33 12.03
C LEU A 31 9.25 -6.70 11.94
N ASP A 32 10.57 -6.73 11.81
CA ASP A 32 11.33 -7.98 11.82
C ASP A 32 11.43 -8.60 13.23
N THR A 33 11.09 -7.83 14.26
CA THR A 33 11.04 -8.30 15.65
C THR A 33 9.66 -8.88 16.03
N ASP A 34 9.64 -9.82 16.96
CA ASP A 34 8.38 -10.39 17.50
C ASP A 34 7.52 -9.32 18.19
N GLU A 35 8.15 -8.38 18.88
CA GLU A 35 7.48 -7.26 19.54
C GLU A 35 6.85 -6.32 18.51
N GLY A 36 7.60 -5.93 17.47
CA GLY A 36 7.08 -5.08 16.41
C GLY A 36 5.89 -5.69 15.68
N ARG A 37 5.92 -7.01 15.41
CA ARG A 37 4.74 -7.71 14.83
C ARG A 37 3.52 -7.68 15.74
N GLN A 38 3.71 -7.91 17.05
CA GLN A 38 2.61 -7.84 18.01
C GLN A 38 1.99 -6.44 18.08
N VAL A 39 2.82 -5.40 18.09
CA VAL A 39 2.36 -4.00 18.10
C VAL A 39 1.62 -3.65 16.81
N TRP A 40 2.15 -4.07 15.66
CA TRP A 40 1.52 -3.90 14.36
C TRP A 40 0.13 -4.55 14.30
N GLU A 41 0.02 -5.82 14.72
CA GLU A 41 -1.26 -6.53 14.76
C GLU A 41 -2.26 -5.83 15.67
N ALA A 42 -1.83 -5.38 16.85
CA ALA A 42 -2.68 -4.66 17.79
C ALA A 42 -3.24 -3.37 17.17
N TYR A 43 -2.40 -2.54 16.56
CA TYR A 43 -2.83 -1.27 15.96
C TYR A 43 -3.72 -1.48 14.73
N ARG A 44 -3.38 -2.44 13.86
CA ARG A 44 -4.23 -2.83 12.72
C ARG A 44 -5.60 -3.30 13.19
N HIS A 45 -5.66 -4.16 14.22
CA HIS A 45 -6.89 -4.69 14.77
C HIS A 45 -7.78 -3.60 15.36
N ILE A 46 -7.22 -2.71 16.18
CA ILE A 46 -7.96 -1.55 16.73
C ILE A 46 -8.55 -0.72 15.59
N GLY A 47 -7.74 -0.39 14.58
CA GLY A 47 -8.21 0.37 13.41
C GLY A 47 -9.31 -0.33 12.63
N ASP A 48 -9.22 -1.66 12.47
CA ASP A 48 -10.22 -2.45 11.76
C ASP A 48 -11.55 -2.50 12.53
N VAL A 49 -11.52 -2.65 13.86
CA VAL A 49 -12.72 -2.58 14.71
C VAL A 49 -13.39 -1.20 14.59
N LEU A 50 -12.61 -0.12 14.72
CA LEU A 50 -13.13 1.25 14.61
C LEU A 50 -13.77 1.51 13.24
N ARG A 51 -13.17 1.02 12.15
CA ARG A 51 -13.72 1.17 10.79
C ARG A 51 -14.89 0.26 10.50
N SER A 52 -14.97 -0.92 11.13
CA SER A 52 -16.05 -1.87 10.90
C SER A 52 -17.43 -1.29 11.23
N GLU A 53 -17.51 -0.43 12.23
CA GLU A 53 -18.75 0.30 12.58
C GLU A 53 -19.12 1.36 11.55
N GLN A 54 -18.13 1.89 10.82
CA GLN A 54 -18.30 2.94 9.80
C GLN A 54 -18.61 2.34 8.42
N CYS A 55 -18.11 1.14 8.13
CA CYS A 55 -18.32 0.41 6.88
C CYS A 55 -19.65 -0.39 6.89
N GLY A 56 -20.76 0.24 7.28
CA GLY A 56 -22.08 -0.40 7.39
C GLY A 56 -22.77 -0.71 6.05
N HIS A 57 -22.12 -0.52 4.90
CA HIS A 57 -22.75 -0.77 3.59
C HIS A 57 -22.24 -2.09 2.98
N PRO A 58 -23.12 -3.09 2.79
CA PRO A 58 -22.73 -4.34 2.14
C PRO A 58 -22.37 -4.06 0.67
N LEU A 59 -21.24 -4.61 0.23
CA LEU A 59 -20.85 -4.57 -1.17
C LEU A 59 -21.79 -5.44 -2.01
N SER A 60 -22.06 -5.03 -3.25
CA SER A 60 -22.97 -5.77 -4.13
C SER A 60 -22.44 -7.16 -4.49
N ALA A 61 -23.34 -8.12 -4.69
CA ALA A 61 -22.97 -9.47 -5.15
C ALA A 61 -22.17 -9.46 -6.47
N ARG A 62 -22.45 -8.50 -7.36
CA ARG A 62 -21.71 -8.32 -8.62
C ARG A 62 -20.25 -7.91 -8.37
N PHE A 63 -20.00 -7.05 -7.39
CA PHE A 63 -18.65 -6.65 -7.00
C PHE A 63 -17.87 -7.85 -6.46
N HIS A 64 -18.47 -8.64 -5.55
CA HIS A 64 -17.85 -9.86 -5.03
C HIS A 64 -17.51 -10.86 -6.14
N ALA A 65 -18.44 -11.14 -7.05
CA ALA A 65 -18.21 -12.06 -8.18
C ALA A 65 -17.08 -11.57 -9.10
N GLY A 66 -17.05 -10.27 -9.40
CA GLY A 66 -15.99 -9.67 -10.22
C GLY A 66 -14.62 -9.74 -9.54
N LEU A 67 -14.54 -9.41 -8.24
CA LEU A 67 -13.31 -9.49 -7.46
C LEU A 67 -12.80 -10.93 -7.41
N ALA A 68 -13.66 -11.90 -7.06
CA ALA A 68 -13.30 -13.31 -6.99
C ALA A 68 -12.80 -13.84 -8.35
N SER A 69 -13.47 -13.48 -9.45
CA SER A 69 -13.03 -13.89 -10.80
C SER A 69 -11.67 -13.31 -11.18
N ARG A 70 -11.35 -12.08 -10.78
CA ARG A 70 -10.04 -11.46 -11.06
C ARG A 70 -8.95 -12.10 -10.22
N LEU A 71 -9.20 -12.30 -8.92
CA LEU A 71 -8.27 -13.01 -8.02
C LEU A 71 -8.00 -14.44 -8.50
N ALA A 72 -9.01 -15.16 -9.01
CA ALA A 72 -8.82 -16.51 -9.56
C ALA A 72 -8.05 -16.52 -10.89
N ALA A 73 -8.06 -15.42 -11.63
CA ALA A 73 -7.32 -15.25 -12.88
C ALA A 73 -5.88 -14.75 -12.65
N GLU A 74 -5.56 -14.26 -11.45
CA GLU A 74 -4.18 -14.00 -11.06
C GLU A 74 -3.44 -15.35 -11.04
N ALA A 75 -2.31 -15.43 -11.76
CA ALA A 75 -1.44 -16.58 -11.65
C ALA A 75 -1.09 -16.72 -10.16
N ALA A 76 -1.44 -17.87 -9.56
CA ALA A 76 -1.06 -18.16 -8.18
C ALA A 76 0.42 -17.79 -8.05
N ALA A 77 0.72 -16.84 -7.17
CA ALA A 77 2.09 -16.44 -6.90
C ALA A 77 2.83 -17.75 -6.58
N ALA A 78 3.56 -18.26 -7.57
CA ALA A 78 4.40 -19.42 -7.38
C ALA A 78 5.26 -19.04 -6.18
N HIS A 79 5.14 -19.84 -5.11
CA HIS A 79 5.90 -19.77 -3.87
C HIS A 79 7.02 -18.76 -3.97
N ALA A 80 6.94 -17.65 -3.23
CA ALA A 80 7.93 -16.57 -3.20
C ALA A 80 9.33 -17.09 -3.58
N GLU A 81 9.61 -17.10 -4.89
CA GLU A 81 10.93 -17.34 -5.42
C GLU A 81 11.75 -16.17 -4.89
N PRO A 82 12.99 -16.39 -4.42
CA PRO A 82 13.81 -15.31 -3.90
C PRO A 82 13.79 -14.18 -4.93
N LEU A 83 13.33 -13.00 -4.52
CA LEU A 83 13.22 -11.83 -5.38
C LEU A 83 14.63 -11.53 -5.91
N LEU A 84 14.96 -12.08 -7.09
CA LEU A 84 16.10 -11.63 -7.86
C LEU A 84 15.88 -10.13 -8.10
N PRO A 85 16.92 -9.29 -7.97
CA PRO A 85 16.76 -7.86 -8.01
C PRO A 85 16.06 -7.46 -9.31
N LEU A 86 14.88 -6.85 -9.19
CA LEU A 86 14.14 -6.27 -10.30
C LEU A 86 15.04 -5.20 -10.93
N SER A 87 15.70 -5.53 -12.04
CA SER A 87 16.26 -4.51 -12.92
C SER A 87 15.12 -3.60 -13.36
N ALA A 88 15.16 -2.36 -12.88
CA ALA A 88 14.23 -1.29 -13.21
C ALA A 88 14.25 -1.03 -14.72
N ALA A 89 13.41 -1.74 -15.47
CA ALA A 89 13.20 -1.46 -16.88
C ALA A 89 11.84 -1.99 -17.32
N LEU A 90 10.77 -1.24 -17.03
CA LEU A 90 9.57 -1.19 -17.87
C LEU A 90 8.71 0.03 -17.48
N VAL A 91 9.29 1.22 -17.65
CA VAL A 91 8.49 2.39 -18.02
C VAL A 91 8.60 2.48 -19.55
N PRO A 92 7.53 2.22 -20.32
CA PRO A 92 7.53 2.64 -21.71
C PRO A 92 7.56 4.18 -21.74
N PRO A 93 8.49 4.81 -22.49
CA PRO A 93 8.52 6.26 -22.62
C PRO A 93 7.26 6.74 -23.34
N GLY A 94 6.80 7.92 -22.91
CA GLY A 94 5.48 8.45 -23.21
C GLY A 94 5.07 8.48 -24.68
N THR A 95 3.78 8.24 -24.89
CA THR A 95 3.01 8.94 -25.92
C THR A 95 2.27 10.09 -25.25
N ALA A 96 3.03 11.11 -24.84
CA ALA A 96 2.44 12.44 -24.67
C ALA A 96 2.30 13.02 -26.07
N GLU A 97 1.12 12.85 -26.67
CA GLU A 97 0.73 13.63 -27.86
C GLU A 97 0.87 15.12 -27.52
N PRO A 98 1.64 15.90 -28.30
CA PRO A 98 1.71 17.34 -28.11
C PRO A 98 0.35 17.93 -28.47
N LEU A 99 -0.28 18.59 -27.50
CA LEU A 99 -1.48 19.38 -27.72
C LEU A 99 -1.06 20.63 -28.50
N GLU A 100 -1.11 20.56 -29.83
CA GLU A 100 -0.84 21.67 -30.76
C GLU A 100 -1.71 22.88 -30.37
N ALA A 101 -1.08 23.88 -29.76
CA ALA A 101 -1.70 25.16 -29.46
C ALA A 101 -1.82 25.96 -30.77
N GLY A 102 -2.97 25.83 -31.44
CA GLY A 102 -3.32 26.68 -32.57
C GLY A 102 -3.32 28.18 -32.18
N PRO A 103 -2.92 29.09 -33.08
CA PRO A 103 -2.74 30.50 -32.75
C PRO A 103 -4.09 31.18 -32.49
N LEU A 104 -4.21 31.81 -31.33
CA LEU A 104 -5.30 32.75 -31.05
C LEU A 104 -5.12 33.97 -31.94
N ALA A 105 -5.93 34.04 -33.01
CA ALA A 105 -6.08 35.22 -33.84
C ALA A 105 -6.51 36.40 -32.95
N GLN A 106 -5.66 37.43 -32.90
CA GLN A 106 -6.00 38.72 -32.34
C GLN A 106 -7.06 39.39 -33.22
N ARG A 107 -8.25 39.67 -32.69
CA ARG A 107 -9.13 40.76 -33.12
C ARG A 107 -9.93 41.29 -31.94
#